data_AF-A0A955Z193-F1
#
_entry.id   AF-A0A955Z193-F1
#
_cell.length_a   1.000
_cell.length_b   1.000
_cell.length_c   1.000
_cell.angle_alpha   90.00
_cell.angle_beta   90.00
_cell.angle_gamma   90.00
#
_symmetry.space_group_name_H-M   'P 1'
#
loop_
_entity.id
_entity.type
_entity.pdbx_description
1 polymer ?
#
loop_
_entity_poly.entity_id
_entity_poly.type
_entity_poly.pdbx_seq_one_letter_code
_entity_poly.pdbx_strand_id
1 'polypeptide(L)'
;MDAVPIEGAVEIREAACADANAAKAALLSALARVRAPSRGAEAPWRVEVSFAQAPRGTRADASILDGRGEQVAVRSLTAGGRACAGLSKAVGAWASLVADAELERAAELPAAPPPTPETKRATVHVALGADGFIPRVPGEAPDRDVPIEGPAARPVELGAGGVWITGHGVGPLAGGAAFATIGVGGSWLARATGTVAAGVEVLSPAGARPISPSGSGHATLFGARLDLCRRIPGNYIERRGIQLDLCFGADTAALVAARQESADGGAVSGARSSEVIGRLGVGPGVDLRGELGGGIAVELRGETALAVVRSELFGSSPAVATAAGLLGLSWRLQ
;
A
#
# COMPACT_ATOMS: atom_id res chain seq x y z
N MET A 1 -10.20 -10.19 -26.46
CA MET A 1 -10.49 -11.38 -25.62
C MET A 1 -11.93 -11.27 -25.18
N ASP A 2 -12.70 -12.33 -25.35
CA ASP A 2 -14.10 -12.34 -24.94
C ASP A 2 -14.16 -12.57 -23.43
N ALA A 3 -14.67 -11.59 -22.69
CA ALA A 3 -14.92 -11.71 -21.27
C ALA A 3 -16.29 -12.34 -21.07
N VAL A 4 -16.34 -13.46 -20.34
CA VAL A 4 -17.59 -14.19 -20.08
C VAL A 4 -18.09 -13.82 -18.68
N PRO A 5 -19.41 -13.62 -18.49
CA PRO A 5 -19.96 -13.44 -17.15
C PRO A 5 -19.62 -14.65 -16.27
N ILE A 6 -19.26 -14.39 -15.01
CA ILE A 6 -19.20 -15.47 -14.02
C ILE A 6 -20.64 -15.80 -13.63
N GLU A 7 -21.09 -17.01 -13.89
CA GLU A 7 -22.35 -17.48 -13.33
C GLU A 7 -22.10 -17.97 -11.91
N GLY A 8 -22.74 -17.31 -10.95
CA GLY A 8 -22.72 -17.77 -9.57
C GLY A 8 -23.52 -19.07 -9.42
N ALA A 9 -22.90 -20.22 -9.64
CA ALA A 9 -23.44 -21.50 -9.21
C ALA A 9 -23.24 -21.65 -7.70
N VAL A 10 -24.15 -21.07 -6.93
CA VAL A 10 -24.10 -21.08 -5.47
C VAL A 10 -24.72 -22.39 -4.95
N GLU A 11 -23.87 -23.39 -4.71
CA GLU A 11 -24.26 -24.60 -3.98
C GLU A 11 -24.06 -24.38 -2.48
N ILE A 12 -25.10 -23.89 -1.79
CA ILE A 12 -25.10 -23.78 -0.33
C ILE A 12 -25.52 -25.13 0.24
N ARG A 13 -24.62 -25.81 0.97
CA ARG A 13 -25.00 -26.92 1.84
C ARG A 13 -25.73 -26.33 3.06
N GLU A 14 -27.06 -26.50 3.11
CA GLU A 14 -28.00 -25.71 3.92
C GLU A 14 -27.84 -25.80 5.45
N ALA A 15 -27.15 -26.83 5.98
CA ALA A 15 -27.25 -27.20 7.39
C ALA A 15 -26.52 -26.30 8.42
N ALA A 16 -25.78 -25.25 8.00
CA ALA A 16 -24.92 -24.48 8.91
C ALA A 16 -25.25 -22.98 9.05
N CYS A 17 -26.18 -22.44 8.25
CA CYS A 17 -26.46 -21.00 8.19
C CYS A 17 -27.83 -20.64 8.76
N ALA A 18 -27.88 -19.63 9.63
CA ALA A 18 -29.15 -19.09 10.12
C ALA A 18 -29.94 -18.31 9.05
N ASP A 19 -29.26 -17.84 7.99
CA ASP A 19 -29.75 -16.93 6.97
C ASP A 19 -29.33 -17.34 5.55
N ALA A 20 -29.44 -18.64 5.21
CA ALA A 20 -28.96 -19.22 3.94
C ALA A 20 -29.45 -18.46 2.69
N ASN A 21 -30.73 -18.05 2.66
CA ASN A 21 -31.29 -17.27 1.53
C ASN A 21 -30.64 -15.88 1.40
N ALA A 22 -30.42 -15.18 2.52
CA ALA A 22 -29.75 -13.88 2.52
C ALA A 22 -28.27 -14.02 2.12
N ALA A 23 -27.62 -15.09 2.55
CA ALA A 23 -26.26 -15.45 2.15
C ALA A 23 -26.15 -15.73 0.64
N LYS A 24 -27.11 -16.45 0.06
CA LYS A 24 -27.19 -16.68 -1.40
C LYS A 24 -27.35 -15.36 -2.15
N ALA A 25 -28.33 -14.54 -1.76
CA ALA A 25 -28.62 -13.26 -2.41
C ALA A 25 -27.41 -12.31 -2.33
N ALA A 26 -26.72 -12.28 -1.19
CA ALA A 26 -25.53 -11.46 -0.99
C ALA A 26 -24.36 -11.89 -1.90
N LEU A 27 -24.14 -13.20 -2.05
CA LEU A 27 -23.10 -13.71 -2.95
C LEU A 27 -23.42 -13.39 -4.41
N LEU A 28 -24.64 -13.68 -4.87
CA LEU A 28 -25.07 -13.38 -6.23
C LEU A 28 -24.99 -11.87 -6.55
N SER A 29 -25.38 -11.03 -5.59
CA SER A 29 -25.28 -9.58 -5.74
C SER A 29 -23.82 -9.10 -5.86
N ALA A 30 -22.89 -9.70 -5.12
CA ALA A 30 -21.47 -9.39 -5.23
C ALA A 30 -20.87 -9.85 -6.57
N LEU A 31 -21.32 -10.99 -7.09
CA LEU A 31 -20.81 -11.57 -8.34
C LEU A 31 -21.43 -10.98 -9.62
N ALA A 32 -22.57 -10.27 -9.53
CA ALA A 32 -23.34 -9.82 -10.69
C ALA A 32 -22.54 -9.01 -11.74
N ARG A 33 -21.50 -8.29 -11.30
CA ARG A 33 -20.64 -7.47 -12.18
C ARG A 33 -19.28 -8.08 -12.49
N VAL A 34 -18.97 -9.25 -11.93
CA VAL A 34 -17.67 -9.90 -12.12
C VAL A 34 -17.60 -10.53 -13.51
N ARG A 35 -16.42 -10.49 -14.12
CA ARG A 35 -16.12 -11.06 -15.43
C ARG A 35 -14.86 -11.90 -15.32
N ALA A 36 -14.81 -13.01 -16.06
CA ALA A 36 -13.66 -13.92 -16.09
C ALA A 36 -13.21 -14.18 -17.54
N PRO A 37 -11.96 -14.61 -17.75
CA PRO A 37 -11.49 -14.93 -19.09
C PRO A 37 -12.21 -16.15 -19.67
N SER A 38 -12.65 -16.04 -20.93
CA SER A 38 -13.11 -17.17 -21.73
C SER A 38 -11.92 -18.03 -22.15
N ARG A 39 -11.59 -19.06 -21.38
CA ARG A 39 -10.50 -20.01 -21.71
C ARG A 39 -10.92 -21.02 -22.79
N GLY A 40 -11.66 -20.56 -23.80
CA GLY A 40 -12.22 -21.40 -24.87
C GLY A 40 -13.24 -22.43 -24.38
N ALA A 41 -13.78 -22.26 -23.17
CA ALA A 41 -14.83 -23.09 -22.62
C ALA A 41 -16.18 -22.38 -22.81
N GLU A 42 -17.21 -23.14 -23.19
CA GLU A 42 -18.58 -22.61 -23.32
C GLU A 42 -19.26 -22.41 -21.96
N ALA A 43 -18.81 -23.13 -20.93
CA ALA A 43 -19.39 -23.02 -19.61
C ALA A 43 -18.82 -21.82 -18.83
N PRO A 44 -19.64 -21.17 -18.00
CA PRO A 44 -19.21 -20.07 -17.16
C PRO A 44 -18.37 -20.56 -15.98
N TRP A 45 -17.57 -19.65 -15.43
CA TRP A 45 -16.88 -19.87 -14.16
C TRP A 45 -17.89 -20.03 -13.02
N ARG A 46 -17.57 -20.84 -12.02
CA ARG A 46 -18.43 -21.16 -10.87
C ARG A 46 -17.73 -20.84 -9.55
N VAL A 47 -18.51 -20.32 -8.58
CA VAL A 47 -18.03 -20.08 -7.21
C VAL A 47 -18.84 -20.95 -6.26
N GLU A 48 -18.20 -21.97 -5.71
CA GLU A 48 -18.79 -22.91 -4.76
C GLU A 48 -18.44 -22.46 -3.33
N VAL A 49 -19.43 -22.46 -2.42
CA VAL A 49 -19.21 -22.06 -1.02
C VAL A 49 -19.94 -23.01 -0.08
N SER A 50 -19.20 -23.56 0.87
CA SER A 50 -19.73 -24.39 1.96
C SER A 50 -19.59 -23.66 3.29
N PHE A 51 -20.60 -23.76 4.14
CA PHE A 51 -20.59 -23.18 5.47
C PHE A 51 -20.57 -24.29 6.53
N ALA A 52 -19.81 -24.07 7.59
CA ALA A 52 -19.74 -24.98 8.73
C ALA A 52 -19.71 -24.18 10.04
N GLN A 53 -20.28 -24.75 11.11
CA GLN A 53 -20.14 -24.19 12.45
C GLN A 53 -18.73 -24.48 12.98
N ALA A 54 -18.10 -23.47 13.56
CA ALA A 54 -16.80 -23.53 14.21
C ALA A 54 -16.92 -23.11 15.69
N PRO A 55 -15.95 -23.46 16.56
CA PRO A 55 -16.04 -23.17 18.00
C PRO A 55 -16.24 -21.68 18.36
N ARG A 56 -15.89 -20.76 17.46
CA ARG A 56 -15.98 -19.31 17.66
C ARG A 56 -16.84 -18.59 16.61
N GLY A 57 -17.71 -19.31 15.90
CA GLY A 57 -18.63 -18.71 14.92
C GLY A 57 -18.85 -19.58 13.68
N THR A 58 -19.03 -18.97 12.52
CA THR A 58 -19.23 -19.68 11.25
C THR A 58 -17.96 -19.63 10.41
N ARG A 59 -17.60 -20.77 9.82
CA ARG A 59 -16.55 -20.92 8.81
C ARG A 59 -17.20 -21.04 7.43
N ALA A 60 -16.62 -20.39 6.43
CA ALA A 60 -16.97 -20.52 5.03
C ALA A 60 -15.74 -21.05 4.26
N ASP A 61 -15.87 -22.19 3.59
CA ASP A 61 -14.86 -22.74 2.69
C ASP A 61 -15.37 -22.59 1.26
N ALA A 62 -14.66 -21.81 0.46
CA ALA A 62 -15.05 -21.43 -0.90
C ALA A 62 -14.00 -21.86 -1.94
N SER A 63 -14.46 -22.26 -3.13
CA SER A 63 -13.62 -22.59 -4.27
C SER A 63 -14.16 -21.98 -5.56
N ILE A 64 -13.25 -21.59 -6.45
CA ILE A 64 -13.57 -21.05 -7.78
C ILE A 64 -13.15 -22.09 -8.81
N LEU A 65 -14.09 -22.46 -9.68
CA LEU A 65 -13.88 -23.36 -10.80
C LEU A 65 -13.99 -22.58 -12.11
N ASP A 66 -13.10 -22.82 -13.07
CA ASP A 66 -13.22 -22.24 -14.39
C ASP A 66 -14.29 -22.95 -15.26
N GLY A 67 -14.46 -22.48 -16.49
CA GLY A 67 -15.41 -23.08 -17.45
C GLY A 67 -15.10 -24.53 -17.85
N ARG A 68 -13.93 -25.08 -17.48
CA ARG A 68 -13.58 -26.50 -17.67
C ARG A 68 -13.81 -27.33 -16.41
N GLY A 69 -14.21 -26.68 -15.31
CA GLY A 69 -14.31 -27.29 -14.00
C GLY A 69 -12.97 -27.41 -13.27
N GLU A 70 -11.90 -26.78 -13.77
CA GLU A 70 -10.61 -26.78 -13.08
C GLU A 70 -10.63 -25.78 -11.91
N GLN A 71 -10.05 -26.17 -10.78
CA GLN A 71 -9.98 -25.31 -9.61
C GLN A 71 -8.93 -24.21 -9.81
N VAL A 72 -9.38 -22.96 -9.78
CA VAL A 72 -8.54 -21.77 -9.93
C VAL A 72 -8.04 -21.27 -8.58
N ALA A 73 -8.92 -21.24 -7.58
CA ALA A 73 -8.58 -20.73 -6.25
C ALA A 73 -9.46 -21.33 -5.15
N VAL A 74 -8.93 -21.37 -3.93
CA VAL A 74 -9.62 -21.84 -2.72
C VAL A 74 -9.37 -20.88 -1.57
N ARG A 75 -10.37 -20.62 -0.73
CA ARG A 75 -10.23 -19.78 0.45
C ARG A 75 -11.15 -20.21 1.58
N SER A 76 -10.64 -20.15 2.81
CA SER A 76 -11.41 -20.33 4.04
C SER A 76 -11.51 -19.02 4.81
N LEU A 77 -12.71 -18.65 5.24
CA LEU A 77 -13.00 -17.46 6.04
C LEU A 77 -13.74 -17.84 7.31
N THR A 78 -13.53 -17.10 8.40
CA THR A 78 -14.25 -17.31 9.66
C THR A 78 -14.77 -15.98 10.20
N ALA A 79 -16.00 -15.97 10.69
CA ALA A 79 -16.61 -14.81 11.34
C ALA A 79 -17.33 -15.22 12.61
N GLY A 80 -17.39 -14.31 13.59
CA GLY A 80 -18.17 -14.51 14.81
C GLY A 80 -19.68 -14.52 14.52
N GLY A 81 -20.41 -15.36 15.26
CA GLY A 81 -21.87 -15.50 15.12
C GLY A 81 -22.30 -16.59 14.14
N ARG A 82 -23.61 -16.64 13.85
CA ARG A 82 -24.24 -17.66 12.97
C ARG A 82 -24.74 -17.12 11.63
N ALA A 83 -24.60 -15.80 11.39
CA ALA A 83 -25.02 -15.15 10.16
C ALA A 83 -23.96 -15.35 9.07
N CYS A 84 -24.39 -15.83 7.91
CA CYS A 84 -23.57 -16.17 6.76
C CYS A 84 -23.56 -15.07 5.70
N ALA A 85 -24.51 -14.15 5.71
CA ALA A 85 -24.56 -13.07 4.70
C ALA A 85 -23.28 -12.23 4.65
N GLY A 86 -22.65 -11.95 5.80
CA GLY A 86 -21.37 -11.24 5.85
C GLY A 86 -20.22 -12.02 5.19
N LEU A 87 -20.13 -13.33 5.50
CA LEU A 87 -19.13 -14.22 4.90
C LEU A 87 -19.35 -14.36 3.38
N SER A 88 -20.60 -14.50 2.92
CA SER A 88 -20.92 -14.52 1.49
C SER A 88 -20.47 -13.27 0.75
N LYS A 89 -20.65 -12.08 1.32
CA LYS A 89 -20.14 -10.83 0.71
C LYS A 89 -18.62 -10.84 0.61
N ALA A 90 -17.93 -11.32 1.64
CA ALA A 90 -16.49 -11.43 1.66
C ALA A 90 -15.97 -12.45 0.62
N VAL A 91 -16.66 -13.60 0.46
CA VAL A 91 -16.36 -14.58 -0.59
C VAL A 91 -16.56 -13.97 -1.98
N GLY A 92 -17.67 -13.25 -2.21
CA GLY A 92 -17.93 -12.59 -3.49
C GLY A 92 -16.87 -11.52 -3.84
N ALA A 93 -16.45 -10.73 -2.86
CA ALA A 93 -15.37 -9.76 -3.04
C ALA A 93 -14.03 -10.44 -3.37
N TRP A 94 -13.69 -11.51 -2.66
CA TRP A 94 -12.50 -12.31 -2.99
C TRP A 94 -12.56 -12.91 -4.39
N ALA A 95 -13.70 -13.46 -4.80
CA ALA A 95 -13.87 -14.03 -6.13
C ALA A 95 -13.75 -12.99 -7.24
N SER A 96 -14.18 -11.75 -7.01
CA SER A 96 -13.94 -10.63 -7.94
C SER A 96 -12.44 -10.39 -8.15
N LEU A 97 -11.65 -10.38 -7.08
CA LEU A 97 -10.20 -10.15 -7.17
C LEU A 97 -9.48 -11.25 -7.94
N VAL A 98 -9.87 -12.52 -7.71
CA VAL A 98 -9.31 -13.66 -8.46
C VAL A 98 -9.65 -13.54 -9.95
N ALA A 99 -10.89 -13.17 -10.27
CA ALA A 99 -11.33 -13.01 -11.65
C ALA A 99 -10.57 -11.88 -12.38
N ASP A 100 -10.36 -10.74 -11.72
CA ASP A 100 -9.58 -9.62 -12.24
C ASP A 100 -8.12 -10.03 -12.50
N ALA A 101 -7.49 -10.74 -11.55
CA ALA A 101 -6.13 -11.24 -11.71
C ALA A 101 -5.98 -12.23 -12.88
N GLU A 102 -7.00 -13.07 -13.11
CA GLU A 102 -6.99 -14.03 -14.22
C GLU A 102 -7.27 -13.37 -15.57
N LEU A 103 -8.05 -12.28 -15.62
CA LEU A 103 -8.19 -11.45 -16.82
C LEU A 103 -6.85 -10.81 -17.22
N GLU A 104 -6.10 -10.27 -16.25
CA GLU A 104 -4.79 -9.68 -16.50
C GLU A 104 -3.77 -10.73 -16.95
N ARG A 105 -3.73 -11.89 -16.29
CA ARG A 105 -2.87 -13.01 -16.72
C ARG A 105 -3.20 -13.47 -18.13
N ALA A 106 -4.49 -13.51 -18.48
CA ALA A 106 -4.90 -13.82 -19.84
C ALA A 106 -4.38 -12.77 -20.83
N ALA A 107 -4.41 -11.48 -20.48
CA ALA A 107 -3.92 -10.40 -21.33
C ALA A 107 -2.39 -10.42 -21.54
N GLU A 108 -1.62 -10.90 -20.56
CA GLU A 108 -0.15 -11.02 -20.65
C GLU A 108 0.32 -12.21 -21.50
N LEU A 109 -0.52 -13.22 -21.71
CA LEU A 109 -0.17 -14.36 -22.56
C LEU A 109 -0.04 -13.88 -24.02
N PRO A 110 1.13 -14.05 -24.66
CA PRO A 110 1.32 -13.66 -26.05
C PRO A 110 0.29 -14.39 -26.92
N ALA A 111 -0.37 -13.63 -27.81
CA ALA A 111 -1.29 -14.21 -28.77
C ALA A 111 -0.60 -15.38 -29.47
N ALA A 112 -1.22 -16.57 -29.40
CA ALA A 112 -0.66 -17.76 -30.03
C ALA A 112 -0.33 -17.41 -31.49
N PRO A 113 0.87 -17.75 -31.99
CA PRO A 113 1.21 -17.53 -33.39
C PRO A 113 0.15 -18.20 -34.27
N PRO A 114 -0.22 -17.59 -35.40
CA PRO A 114 -1.23 -18.16 -36.30
C PRO A 114 -0.89 -19.62 -36.61
N PRO A 115 -1.89 -20.51 -36.74
CA PRO A 115 -1.64 -21.93 -36.97
C PRO A 115 -0.80 -22.08 -38.23
N THR A 116 0.45 -22.49 -38.05
CA THR A 116 1.33 -22.86 -39.15
C THR A 116 0.71 -24.10 -39.80
N PRO A 117 0.50 -24.14 -41.14
CA PRO A 117 -0.12 -25.29 -41.78
C PRO A 117 0.64 -26.58 -41.44
N GLU A 118 -0.11 -27.57 -40.94
CA GLU A 118 0.38 -28.86 -40.47
C GLU A 118 1.31 -29.52 -41.49
N THR A 119 2.61 -29.54 -41.19
CA THR A 119 3.51 -30.47 -41.86
C THR A 119 3.43 -31.78 -41.11
N LYS A 120 2.69 -32.75 -41.66
CA LYS A 120 2.66 -34.15 -41.17
C LYS A 120 4.09 -34.64 -40.93
N ARG A 121 4.46 -34.89 -39.67
CA ARG A 121 5.66 -35.67 -39.32
C ARG A 121 5.36 -36.70 -38.24
N ALA A 122 5.38 -37.95 -38.71
CA ALA A 122 5.82 -39.19 -38.11
C ALA A 122 5.69 -39.39 -36.59
N THR A 123 4.82 -40.35 -36.27
CA THR A 123 4.75 -41.12 -35.03
C THR A 123 6.12 -41.75 -34.69
N VAL A 124 6.67 -41.44 -33.52
CA VAL A 124 7.74 -42.23 -32.89
C VAL A 124 7.11 -43.01 -31.75
N HIS A 125 7.10 -44.34 -31.88
CA HIS A 125 6.73 -45.24 -30.79
C HIS A 125 7.86 -45.26 -29.75
N VAL A 126 7.54 -44.95 -28.49
CA VAL A 126 8.41 -45.22 -27.34
C VAL A 126 7.74 -46.28 -26.47
N ALA A 127 8.46 -47.37 -26.21
CA ALA A 127 8.01 -48.52 -25.46
C ALA A 127 7.84 -48.21 -23.96
N LEU A 128 6.77 -48.76 -23.38
CA LEU A 128 6.51 -48.79 -21.94
C LEU A 128 7.46 -49.79 -21.26
N GLY A 129 8.30 -49.28 -20.36
CA GLY A 129 8.96 -50.08 -19.32
C GLY A 129 8.11 -50.03 -18.04
N ALA A 130 7.73 -51.20 -17.57
CA ALA A 130 7.10 -51.41 -16.27
C ALA A 130 8.12 -51.16 -15.14
N ASP A 131 7.69 -50.50 -14.06
CA ASP A 131 7.83 -50.97 -12.67
C ASP A 131 7.64 -49.82 -11.65
N GLY A 132 6.91 -50.10 -10.57
CA GLY A 132 7.06 -49.41 -9.28
C GLY A 132 6.00 -48.37 -8.90
N PHE A 133 4.78 -48.82 -8.59
CA PHE A 133 3.76 -48.02 -7.89
C PHE A 133 4.08 -47.98 -6.39
N ILE A 134 4.42 -46.81 -5.85
CA ILE A 134 4.38 -46.54 -4.39
C ILE A 134 3.33 -45.45 -4.16
N PRO A 135 2.28 -45.69 -3.34
CA PRO A 135 1.30 -44.66 -3.04
C PRO A 135 1.90 -43.59 -2.13
N ARG A 136 1.99 -42.34 -2.61
CA ARG A 136 2.30 -41.17 -1.78
C ARG A 136 1.04 -40.73 -1.03
N VAL A 137 1.17 -40.62 0.28
CA VAL A 137 0.21 -39.95 1.17
C VAL A 137 0.23 -38.44 0.87
N PRO A 138 -0.91 -37.76 0.65
CA PRO A 138 -0.94 -36.32 0.50
C PRO A 138 -0.92 -35.65 1.88
N GLY A 139 0.25 -35.18 2.29
CA GLY A 139 0.45 -34.38 3.49
C GLY A 139 1.61 -33.41 3.26
N GLU A 140 1.29 -32.12 3.34
CA GLU A 140 2.19 -30.97 3.48
C GLU A 140 3.37 -30.88 2.49
N ALA A 141 3.17 -30.11 1.41
CA ALA A 141 4.30 -29.61 0.63
C ALA A 141 5.13 -28.68 1.53
N PRO A 142 6.45 -28.93 1.69
CA PRO A 142 7.30 -28.01 2.43
C PRO A 142 7.36 -26.67 1.72
N ASP A 143 7.35 -25.63 2.54
CA ASP A 143 7.59 -24.23 2.20
C ASP A 143 8.68 -24.14 1.12
N ARG A 144 8.26 -23.86 -0.12
CA ARG A 144 9.19 -23.70 -1.24
C ARG A 144 9.83 -22.34 -1.06
N ASP A 145 11.10 -22.35 -0.63
CA ASP A 145 12.03 -21.25 -0.84
C ASP A 145 11.95 -20.82 -2.31
N VAL A 146 11.25 -19.71 -2.53
CA VAL A 146 11.17 -19.08 -3.85
C VAL A 146 12.59 -18.62 -4.18
N PRO A 147 13.13 -18.94 -5.38
CA PRO A 147 14.45 -18.47 -5.78
C PRO A 147 14.48 -16.95 -5.70
N ILE A 148 15.45 -16.41 -4.96
CA ILE A 148 15.80 -14.99 -5.00
C ILE A 148 16.25 -14.73 -6.44
N GLU A 149 15.37 -14.11 -7.23
CA GLU A 149 15.69 -13.63 -8.58
C GLU A 149 16.98 -12.81 -8.55
N GLY A 150 17.84 -13.01 -9.56
CA GLY A 150 19.07 -12.25 -9.79
C GLY A 150 18.80 -10.74 -9.90
N PRO A 151 19.83 -9.89 -10.08
CA PRO A 151 19.77 -8.44 -9.85
C PRO A 151 18.78 -7.75 -10.80
N ALA A 152 17.51 -7.82 -10.47
CA ALA A 152 16.44 -7.07 -11.10
C ALA A 152 16.77 -5.59 -10.92
N ALA A 153 16.56 -4.82 -11.99
CA ALA A 153 16.77 -3.38 -12.02
C ALA A 153 16.26 -2.75 -10.71
N ARG A 154 17.15 -2.06 -10.00
CA ARG A 154 16.80 -1.43 -8.72
C ARG A 154 15.71 -0.40 -9.02
N PRO A 155 14.47 -0.59 -8.53
CA PRO A 155 13.39 0.32 -8.86
C PRO A 155 13.73 1.69 -8.26
N VAL A 156 13.73 2.71 -9.13
CA VAL A 156 13.78 4.11 -8.74
C VAL A 156 12.35 4.63 -8.79
N GLU A 157 11.91 5.21 -7.68
CA GLU A 157 10.57 5.77 -7.55
C GLU A 157 10.69 7.24 -7.23
N LEU A 158 9.89 8.05 -7.91
CA LEU A 158 9.78 9.47 -7.66
C LEU A 158 8.37 9.75 -7.15
N GLY A 159 8.25 10.71 -6.25
CA GLY A 159 6.94 11.10 -5.75
C GLY A 159 6.90 12.53 -5.24
N ALA A 160 5.67 12.99 -5.04
CA ALA A 160 5.37 14.31 -4.53
C ALA A 160 4.10 14.28 -3.68
N GLY A 161 3.99 15.21 -2.74
CA GLY A 161 2.86 15.23 -1.82
C GLY A 161 2.75 16.50 -1.00
N GLY A 162 1.67 16.56 -0.20
CA GLY A 162 1.50 17.55 0.84
C GLY A 162 2.21 17.13 2.12
N VAL A 163 2.76 18.09 2.86
CA VAL A 163 3.41 17.88 4.15
C VAL A 163 2.82 18.79 5.21
N TRP A 164 2.69 18.28 6.44
CA TRP A 164 2.34 19.05 7.63
C TRP A 164 3.39 18.81 8.70
N ILE A 165 3.86 19.87 9.36
CA ILE A 165 5.00 19.81 10.27
C ILE A 165 4.67 20.59 11.54
N THR A 166 5.02 20.03 12.70
CA THR A 166 4.76 20.59 14.02
C THR A 166 5.97 20.44 14.96
N GLY A 167 5.98 21.19 16.07
CA GLY A 167 7.03 21.09 17.09
C GLY A 167 8.26 21.97 16.84
N HIS A 168 8.13 23.01 16.00
CA HIS A 168 9.24 23.88 15.60
C HIS A 168 9.43 25.14 16.45
N GLY A 169 8.64 25.32 17.51
CA GLY A 169 8.56 26.60 18.23
C GLY A 169 7.96 27.75 17.42
N VAL A 170 7.57 27.47 16.18
CA VAL A 170 6.57 28.19 15.40
C VAL A 170 5.39 27.23 15.23
N GLY A 171 4.19 27.73 15.01
CA GLY A 171 2.98 26.91 14.90
C GLY A 171 3.04 25.87 13.76
N PRO A 172 1.93 25.17 13.49
CA PRO A 172 1.89 24.17 12.43
C PRO A 172 2.24 24.79 11.08
N LEU A 173 3.10 24.12 10.32
CA LEU A 173 3.48 24.48 8.96
C LEU A 173 2.87 23.47 7.99
N ALA A 174 2.46 23.94 6.82
CA ALA A 174 1.97 23.08 5.75
C ALA A 174 2.60 23.47 4.41
N GLY A 175 2.79 22.50 3.51
CA GLY A 175 3.28 22.78 2.17
C GLY A 175 3.49 21.55 1.33
N GLY A 176 4.51 21.57 0.48
CA GLY A 176 4.80 20.51 -0.48
C GLY A 176 6.09 19.77 -0.18
N ALA A 177 6.16 18.52 -0.62
CA ALA A 177 7.34 17.69 -0.57
C ALA A 177 7.54 16.95 -1.90
N ALA A 178 8.79 16.73 -2.27
CA ALA A 178 9.20 15.84 -3.36
C ALA A 178 10.18 14.82 -2.80
N PHE A 179 10.08 13.57 -3.26
CA PHE A 179 10.93 12.50 -2.76
C PHE A 179 11.33 11.51 -3.84
N ALA A 180 12.43 10.81 -3.59
CA ALA A 180 12.93 9.74 -4.41
C ALA A 180 13.28 8.54 -3.53
N THR A 181 12.91 7.34 -3.96
CA THR A 181 13.21 6.07 -3.28
C THR A 181 14.00 5.17 -4.21
N ILE A 182 15.07 4.56 -3.68
CA ILE A 182 15.97 3.67 -4.42
C ILE A 182 16.14 2.36 -3.67
N GLY A 183 15.98 1.24 -4.36
CA GLY A 183 16.31 -0.09 -3.83
C GLY A 183 17.81 -0.24 -3.54
N VAL A 184 18.16 -0.47 -2.27
CA VAL A 184 19.57 -0.70 -1.87
C VAL A 184 19.91 -2.19 -1.95
N GLY A 185 18.92 -3.06 -1.71
CA GLY A 185 19.03 -4.51 -1.83
C GLY A 185 18.10 -5.24 -0.85
N GLY A 186 17.63 -6.44 -1.21
CA GLY A 186 16.65 -7.17 -0.40
C GLY A 186 15.40 -6.32 -0.14
N SER A 187 14.98 -6.22 1.12
CA SER A 187 13.86 -5.37 1.56
C SER A 187 14.28 -3.97 2.03
N TRP A 188 15.49 -3.51 1.71
CA TRP A 188 16.00 -2.20 2.13
C TRP A 188 15.93 -1.15 1.01
N LEU A 189 15.52 0.04 1.41
CA LEU A 189 15.27 1.19 0.54
C LEU A 189 15.95 2.42 1.13
N ALA A 190 16.56 3.25 0.29
CA ALA A 190 17.01 4.58 0.66
C ALA A 190 16.01 5.60 0.10
N ARG A 191 15.59 6.56 0.92
CA ARG A 191 14.66 7.61 0.52
C ARG A 191 15.28 8.98 0.79
N ALA A 192 15.20 9.86 -0.20
CA ALA A 192 15.55 11.27 -0.07
C ALA A 192 14.30 12.11 -0.25
N THR A 193 14.02 13.03 0.67
CA THR A 193 12.84 13.91 0.65
C THR A 193 13.27 15.35 0.81
N GLY A 194 12.78 16.24 -0.06
CA GLY A 194 12.87 17.69 0.09
C GLY A 194 11.50 18.28 0.41
N THR A 195 11.44 19.24 1.33
CA THR A 195 10.19 19.83 1.84
C THR A 195 10.24 21.35 1.83
N VAL A 196 9.14 21.98 1.45
CA VAL A 196 8.91 23.43 1.62
C VAL A 196 7.56 23.61 2.29
N ALA A 197 7.52 24.24 3.45
CA ALA A 197 6.30 24.46 4.23
C ALA A 197 6.21 25.90 4.74
N ALA A 198 5.00 26.44 4.88
CA ALA A 198 4.77 27.77 5.42
C ALA A 198 3.62 27.75 6.43
N GLY A 199 3.59 28.74 7.32
CA GLY A 199 2.54 28.92 8.31
C GLY A 199 2.45 30.37 8.78
N VAL A 200 1.28 30.71 9.36
CA VAL A 200 0.88 32.08 9.70
C VAL A 200 0.79 32.35 11.21
N GLU A 201 1.24 31.43 12.06
CA GLU A 201 1.19 31.61 13.52
C GLU A 201 2.50 31.18 14.17
N VAL A 202 3.21 32.13 14.79
CA VAL A 202 4.37 31.84 15.63
C VAL A 202 3.89 31.72 17.08
N LEU A 203 3.60 30.51 17.52
CA LEU A 203 3.34 30.23 18.94
C LEU A 203 4.68 30.24 19.68
N SER A 204 4.92 31.25 20.52
CA SER A 204 6.13 31.30 21.35
C SER A 204 6.30 30.01 22.16
N PRO A 205 7.46 29.32 22.05
CA PRO A 205 7.73 28.14 22.83
C PRO A 205 8.00 28.59 24.28
N ALA A 206 7.28 27.97 25.23
CA ALA A 206 7.41 28.13 26.68
C ALA A 206 6.75 29.37 27.31
N GLY A 207 5.43 29.33 27.57
CA GLY A 207 4.77 30.13 28.63
C GLY A 207 4.92 31.65 28.59
N ALA A 208 5.63 32.19 27.61
CA ALA A 208 5.79 33.60 27.35
C ALA A 208 4.46 34.07 26.76
N ARG A 209 3.89 35.07 27.42
CA ARG A 209 2.62 35.72 27.06
C ARG A 209 2.45 35.79 25.55
N PRO A 210 1.24 35.50 25.01
CA PRO A 210 0.97 35.63 23.58
C PRO A 210 1.49 36.99 23.12
N ILE A 211 2.51 36.99 22.27
CA ILE A 211 2.99 38.21 21.64
C ILE A 211 1.81 38.68 20.80
N SER A 212 1.29 39.84 21.17
CA SER A 212 0.12 40.56 20.64
C SER A 212 -0.57 39.94 19.41
N PRO A 213 -1.91 39.69 19.44
CA PRO A 213 -2.69 39.11 18.34
C PRO A 213 -2.73 39.94 17.04
N SER A 214 -1.93 40.99 16.92
CA SER A 214 -1.86 41.91 15.79
C SER A 214 -0.63 41.71 14.89
N GLY A 215 0.32 40.84 15.25
CA GLY A 215 1.51 40.58 14.44
C GLY A 215 1.41 39.29 13.63
N SER A 216 1.04 39.38 12.35
CA SER A 216 1.05 38.23 11.42
C SER A 216 2.48 37.85 11.02
N GLY A 217 3.17 37.14 11.91
CA GLY A 217 4.47 36.54 11.61
C GLY A 217 4.33 35.43 10.57
N HIS A 218 5.09 35.52 9.48
CA HIS A 218 5.14 34.46 8.47
C HIS A 218 6.39 33.63 8.70
N ALA A 219 6.22 32.31 8.75
CA ALA A 219 7.32 31.37 8.86
C ALA A 219 7.36 30.49 7.60
N THR A 220 8.56 30.32 7.03
CA THR A 220 8.80 29.40 5.91
C THR A 220 9.92 28.44 6.27
N LEU A 221 9.70 27.15 6.08
CA LEU A 221 10.65 26.09 6.33
C LEU A 221 11.09 25.47 5.01
N PHE A 222 12.40 25.34 4.84
CA PHE A 222 13.04 24.55 3.79
C PHE A 222 13.75 23.38 4.46
N GLY A 223 13.46 22.16 4.03
CA GLY A 223 13.98 20.95 4.67
C GLY A 223 14.43 19.90 3.69
N ALA A 224 15.38 19.08 4.10
CA ALA A 224 15.81 17.88 3.42
C ALA A 224 15.97 16.74 4.42
N ARG A 225 15.54 15.54 4.05
CA ARG A 225 15.59 14.34 4.89
C ARG A 225 16.11 13.15 4.09
N LEU A 226 16.96 12.34 4.73
CA LEU A 226 17.45 11.08 4.22
C LEU A 226 17.05 9.95 5.17
N ASP A 227 16.39 8.93 4.64
CA ASP A 227 15.96 7.75 5.38
C ASP A 227 16.53 6.47 4.80
N LEU A 228 16.80 5.52 5.70
CA LEU A 228 16.97 4.12 5.39
C LEU A 228 15.73 3.38 5.90
N CYS A 229 15.00 2.74 4.99
CA CYS A 229 13.75 2.07 5.26
C CYS A 229 13.86 0.57 5.03
N ARG A 230 13.19 -0.21 5.89
CA ARG A 230 12.96 -1.63 5.71
C ARG A 230 11.51 -1.87 5.34
N ARG A 231 11.28 -2.43 4.16
CA ARG A 231 9.97 -2.80 3.65
C ARG A 231 9.50 -4.10 4.28
N ILE A 232 8.35 -4.04 4.94
CA ILE A 232 7.63 -5.19 5.44
C ILE A 232 6.53 -5.47 4.42
N PRO A 233 6.60 -6.58 3.67
CA PRO A 233 5.53 -6.95 2.77
C PRO A 233 4.25 -7.15 3.57
N GLY A 234 3.18 -6.44 3.20
CA GLY A 234 1.88 -6.66 3.79
C GLY A 234 1.42 -8.09 3.52
N ASN A 235 0.75 -8.71 4.50
CA ASN A 235 0.23 -10.07 4.40
C ASN A 235 -1.07 -10.14 3.57
N TYR A 236 -1.06 -9.53 2.37
CA TYR A 236 -2.14 -9.62 1.42
C TYR A 236 -1.72 -10.56 0.29
N ILE A 237 -2.52 -11.60 0.11
CA ILE A 237 -2.18 -12.90 -0.52
C ILE A 237 -1.73 -12.79 -1.99
N GLU A 238 -1.87 -11.64 -2.67
CA GLU A 238 -1.57 -11.53 -4.11
C GLU A 238 -0.93 -10.19 -4.52
N ARG A 239 0.21 -9.82 -3.91
CA ARG A 239 1.18 -8.79 -4.40
C ARG A 239 0.65 -7.38 -4.74
N ARG A 240 -0.62 -7.06 -4.46
CA ARG A 240 -1.25 -5.74 -4.61
C ARG A 240 -1.79 -5.23 -3.27
N GLY A 241 -0.93 -5.29 -2.25
CA GLY A 241 -1.27 -4.96 -0.87
C GLY A 241 -0.70 -3.61 -0.41
N ILE A 242 -1.24 -3.12 0.69
CA ILE A 242 -0.62 -2.05 1.47
C ILE A 242 0.71 -2.57 2.01
N GLN A 243 1.80 -1.87 1.71
CA GLN A 243 3.14 -2.12 2.22
C GLN A 243 3.41 -1.18 3.40
N LEU A 244 4.14 -1.68 4.40
CA LEU A 244 4.60 -0.89 5.52
C LEU A 244 6.13 -0.77 5.44
N ASP A 245 6.62 0.45 5.32
CA ASP A 245 8.04 0.75 5.34
C ASP A 245 8.39 1.35 6.70
N LEU A 246 9.30 0.69 7.44
CA LEU A 246 9.85 1.20 8.70
C LEU A 246 11.13 1.96 8.41
N CYS A 247 11.16 3.26 8.70
CA CYS A 247 12.25 4.15 8.34
C CYS A 247 12.98 4.69 9.55
N PHE A 248 14.29 4.90 9.39
CA PHE A 248 15.08 5.70 10.31
C PHE A 248 15.94 6.66 9.49
N GLY A 249 16.00 7.92 9.91
CA GLY A 249 16.65 8.94 9.11
C GLY A 249 17.03 10.19 9.86
N ALA A 250 17.73 11.05 9.13
CA ALA A 250 18.18 12.35 9.59
C ALA A 250 17.64 13.44 8.67
N ASP A 251 17.28 14.57 9.25
CA ASP A 251 16.79 15.74 8.55
C ASP A 251 17.62 16.99 8.90
N THR A 252 17.68 17.91 7.93
CA THR A 252 18.20 19.26 8.10
C THR A 252 17.15 20.23 7.61
N ALA A 253 16.95 21.34 8.33
CA ALA A 253 16.02 22.36 7.89
C ALA A 253 16.50 23.78 8.23
N ALA A 254 16.09 24.73 7.41
CA ALA A 254 16.23 26.16 7.65
C ALA A 254 14.83 26.75 7.80
N LEU A 255 14.56 27.35 8.95
CA LEU A 255 13.34 28.08 9.23
C LEU A 255 13.61 29.58 9.08
N VAL A 256 12.92 30.23 8.16
CA VAL A 256 12.97 31.68 7.95
C VAL A 256 11.71 32.27 8.58
N ALA A 257 11.88 32.99 9.68
CA ALA A 257 10.81 33.73 10.33
C ALA A 257 10.95 35.22 10.00
N ALA A 258 9.90 35.80 9.40
CA ALA A 258 9.82 37.25 9.23
C ALA A 258 9.09 37.84 10.43
N ARG A 259 9.81 38.63 11.25
CA ARG A 259 9.21 39.37 12.34
C ARG A 259 8.91 40.79 11.86
N GLN A 260 7.65 41.20 11.98
CA GLN A 260 7.30 42.61 11.83
C GLN A 260 7.45 43.27 13.21
N GLU A 261 8.53 44.00 13.41
CA GLU A 261 8.68 44.84 14.60
C GLU A 261 7.69 46.00 14.50
N SER A 262 6.63 45.95 15.32
CA SER A 262 5.84 47.14 15.59
C SER A 262 6.72 48.06 16.43
N ALA A 263 7.14 49.19 15.87
CA ALA A 263 7.73 50.24 16.66
C ALA A 263 6.64 50.78 17.59
N ASP A 264 6.81 50.61 18.90
CA ASP A 264 6.02 51.31 19.91
C ASP A 264 6.11 52.82 19.62
N GLY A 265 5.06 53.41 19.02
CA GLY A 265 5.01 54.84 18.74
C GLY A 265 4.56 55.28 17.34
N GLY A 266 3.91 54.45 16.53
CA GLY A 266 3.13 54.91 15.36
C GLY A 266 3.94 55.26 14.10
N ALA A 267 5.25 55.01 14.09
CA ALA A 267 6.06 55.05 12.88
C ALA A 267 6.41 53.61 12.46
N VAL A 268 5.81 53.12 11.38
CA VAL A 268 6.17 51.83 10.76
C VAL A 268 7.57 51.97 10.17
N SER A 269 8.60 51.71 10.99
CA SER A 269 9.94 51.41 10.50
C SER A 269 9.84 50.10 9.71
N GLY A 270 9.97 50.15 8.39
CA GLY A 270 9.88 48.99 7.48
C GLY A 270 11.04 47.99 7.61
N ALA A 271 11.77 47.98 8.72
CA ALA A 271 12.86 47.05 8.96
C ALA A 271 12.29 45.63 9.19
N ARG A 272 12.38 44.78 8.16
CA ARG A 272 12.13 43.35 8.29
C ARG A 272 13.41 42.70 8.79
N SER A 273 13.43 42.25 10.04
CA SER A 273 14.45 41.31 10.49
C SER A 273 13.99 39.90 10.09
N SER A 274 14.80 39.25 9.26
CA SER A 274 14.62 37.83 8.93
C SER A 274 15.58 37.03 9.79
N GLU A 275 15.05 36.20 10.68
CA GLU A 275 15.85 35.24 11.44
C GLU A 275 15.87 33.91 10.69
N VAL A 276 17.07 33.36 10.47
CA VAL A 276 17.26 32.03 9.90
C VAL A 276 17.70 31.08 11.01
N ILE A 277 16.85 30.11 11.31
CA ILE A 277 17.08 29.12 12.36
C ILE A 277 17.43 27.79 11.71
N GLY A 278 18.65 27.31 11.96
CA GLY A 278 19.13 26.02 11.48
C GLY A 278 18.69 24.88 12.39
N ARG A 279 18.31 23.75 11.79
CA ARG A 279 17.85 22.55 12.48
C ARG A 279 18.56 21.32 11.95
N LEU A 280 18.94 20.43 12.87
CA LEU A 280 19.36 19.06 12.58
C LEU A 280 18.51 18.11 13.42
N GLY A 281 17.84 17.16 12.78
CA GLY A 281 16.96 16.19 13.42
C GLY A 281 17.33 14.75 13.09
N VAL A 282 17.07 13.83 14.01
CA VAL A 282 17.12 12.39 13.78
C VAL A 282 15.90 11.72 14.38
N GLY A 283 15.39 10.69 13.72
CA GLY A 283 14.31 9.91 14.31
C GLY A 283 13.65 8.92 13.37
N PRO A 284 12.67 8.18 13.90
CA PRO A 284 11.96 7.14 13.17
C PRO A 284 10.84 7.72 12.29
N GLY A 285 10.49 6.95 11.26
CA GLY A 285 9.33 7.18 10.43
C GLY A 285 8.64 5.87 10.06
N VAL A 286 7.36 5.97 9.73
CA VAL A 286 6.55 4.90 9.17
C VAL A 286 5.93 5.40 7.88
N ASP A 287 5.92 4.55 6.87
CA ASP A 287 5.30 4.86 5.58
C ASP A 287 4.38 3.71 5.16
N LEU A 288 3.13 4.05 4.90
CA LEU A 288 2.09 3.16 4.41
C LEU A 288 1.89 3.44 2.93
N ARG A 289 2.15 2.42 2.12
CA ARG A 289 2.10 2.53 0.68
C ARG A 289 1.05 1.61 0.09
N GLY A 290 0.16 2.12 -0.74
CA GLY A 290 -0.80 1.33 -1.52
C GLY A 290 -0.54 1.47 -3.02
N GLU A 291 -0.32 0.36 -3.72
CA GLU A 291 -0.23 0.35 -5.19
C GLU A 291 -1.61 0.59 -5.80
N LEU A 292 -1.73 1.56 -6.71
CA LEU A 292 -2.97 1.87 -7.45
C LEU A 292 -3.04 1.18 -8.82
N GLY A 293 -1.94 0.56 -9.27
CA GLY A 293 -1.79 0.03 -10.62
C GLY A 293 -1.07 1.00 -11.56
N GLY A 294 -0.65 0.51 -12.73
CA GLY A 294 0.05 1.34 -13.73
C GLY A 294 1.38 1.92 -13.26
N GLY A 295 2.03 1.33 -12.25
CA GLY A 295 3.27 1.82 -11.66
C GLY A 295 3.10 3.02 -10.72
N ILE A 296 1.85 3.38 -10.35
CA ILE A 296 1.52 4.47 -9.44
C ILE A 296 1.17 3.90 -8.05
N ALA A 297 1.63 4.55 -6.99
CA ALA A 297 1.27 4.25 -5.62
C ALA A 297 0.89 5.50 -4.82
N VAL A 298 0.03 5.32 -3.81
CA VAL A 298 -0.30 6.31 -2.79
C VAL A 298 0.54 6.04 -1.56
N GLU A 299 1.08 7.10 -0.94
CA GLU A 299 1.92 7.01 0.25
C GLU A 299 1.37 7.90 1.36
N LEU A 300 1.25 7.33 2.56
CA LEU A 300 0.94 8.02 3.79
C LEU A 300 2.09 7.78 4.76
N ARG A 301 2.83 8.85 5.04
CA ARG A 301 4.02 8.81 5.87
C ARG A 301 3.84 9.65 7.13
N GLY A 302 4.28 9.10 8.25
CA GLY A 302 4.41 9.82 9.52
C GLY A 302 5.83 9.69 10.05
N GLU A 303 6.39 10.79 10.54
CA GLU A 303 7.74 10.80 11.10
C GLU A 303 7.82 11.68 12.36
N THR A 304 8.76 11.30 13.22
CA THR A 304 9.08 12.06 14.43
C THR A 304 10.59 12.21 14.51
N ALA A 305 11.06 13.33 15.03
CA ALA A 305 12.49 13.56 15.19
C ALA A 305 12.81 14.35 16.45
N LEU A 306 13.92 13.99 17.08
CA LEU A 306 14.59 14.81 18.08
C LEU A 306 15.51 15.76 17.33
N ALA A 307 15.25 17.05 17.48
CA ALA A 307 15.91 18.09 16.72
C ALA A 307 16.74 19.00 17.62
N VAL A 308 17.99 19.22 17.24
CA VAL A 308 18.82 20.30 17.79
C VAL A 308 18.60 21.53 16.94
N VAL A 309 18.20 22.61 17.60
CA VAL A 309 17.98 23.91 16.97
C VAL A 309 19.17 24.79 17.31
N ARG A 310 19.85 25.33 16.30
CA ARG A 310 20.95 26.29 16.52
C ARG A 310 20.44 27.67 16.11
N SER A 311 20.31 28.56 17.09
CA SER A 311 20.23 30.00 16.82
C SER A 311 21.52 30.66 17.31
N GLU A 312 21.93 31.74 16.66
CA GLU A 312 23.07 32.54 17.11
C GLU A 312 22.75 33.33 18.40
N LEU A 313 21.46 33.40 18.77
CA LEU A 313 20.94 34.14 19.92
C LEU A 313 20.83 33.29 21.20
N PHE A 314 20.69 31.97 21.09
CA PHE A 314 20.51 31.05 22.22
C PHE A 314 21.61 29.98 22.14
N GLY A 315 22.62 30.06 23.01
CA GLY A 315 23.65 29.02 23.14
C GLY A 315 23.00 27.63 23.26
N SER A 316 23.57 26.62 22.59
CA SER A 316 23.11 25.22 22.48
C SER A 316 21.72 24.93 23.07
N SER A 317 20.67 25.02 22.24
CA SER A 317 19.29 24.74 22.69
C SER A 317 19.07 23.26 23.03
N PRO A 318 18.12 22.96 23.93
CA PRO A 318 17.70 21.60 24.21
C PRO A 318 17.08 20.94 22.97
N ALA A 319 17.16 19.61 22.90
CA ALA A 319 16.50 18.84 21.85
C ALA A 319 14.98 19.07 21.90
N VAL A 320 14.40 19.43 20.76
CA VAL A 320 12.95 19.63 20.61
C VAL A 320 12.36 18.45 19.83
N ALA A 321 11.24 17.92 20.31
CA ALA A 321 10.50 16.88 19.58
C ALA A 321 9.69 17.53 18.45
N THR A 322 9.86 17.02 17.24
CA THR A 322 9.12 17.43 16.04
C THR A 322 8.35 16.25 15.48
N ALA A 323 7.21 16.54 14.84
CA ALA A 323 6.41 15.55 14.14
C ALA A 323 6.00 16.08 12.78
N ALA A 324 6.09 15.23 11.75
CA ALA A 324 5.66 15.54 10.41
C ALA A 324 4.80 14.42 9.83
N GLY A 325 3.84 14.79 9.00
CA GLY A 325 3.03 13.89 8.18
C GLY A 325 3.15 14.28 6.71
N LEU A 326 3.21 13.28 5.83
CA LEU A 326 3.21 13.46 4.39
C LEU A 326 2.14 12.56 3.77
N LEU A 327 1.36 13.14 2.85
CA LEU A 327 0.44 12.40 1.99
C LEU A 327 0.82 12.68 0.54
N GLY A 328 1.17 11.64 -0.21
CA GLY A 328 1.72 11.80 -1.55
C GLY A 328 1.38 10.68 -2.52
N LEU A 329 1.80 10.89 -3.75
CA LEU A 329 1.77 9.92 -4.84
C LEU A 329 3.20 9.65 -5.29
N SER A 330 3.47 8.41 -5.66
CA SER A 330 4.74 7.98 -6.26
C SER A 330 4.52 7.20 -7.55
N TRP A 331 5.50 7.24 -8.44
CA TRP A 331 5.52 6.48 -9.68
C TRP A 331 6.88 5.83 -9.88
N ARG A 332 6.87 4.60 -10.42
CA ARG A 332 8.09 3.87 -10.79
C ARG A 332 8.62 4.39 -12.12
N LEU A 333 9.92 4.65 -12.17
CA LEU A 333 10.64 4.82 -13.44
C LEU A 333 11.01 3.43 -13.96
N GLN A 334 10.54 3.10 -15.16
CA GLN A 334 10.90 1.88 -15.89
C GLN A 334 12.15 2.10 -16.73
#